data_AF-A0A2P2KVD8-F1
#
_entry.id   AF-A0A2P2KVD8-F1
#
_cell.length_a   1.000
_cell.length_b   1.000
_cell.length_c   1.000
_cell.angle_alpha   90.00
_cell.angle_beta   90.00
_cell.angle_gamma   90.00
#
_symmetry.space_group_name_H-M   'P 1'
#
loop_
_entity.id
_entity.type
_entity.pdbx_description
1 polymer ?
#
loop_
_entity_poly.entity_id
_entity_poly.type
_entity_poly.pdbx_seq_one_letter_code
_entity_poly.pdbx_strand_id
1 'polypeptide(L)'
;MGKGCISASDVDSVILPKDACGGDGVLAFARSKANKPLIVTVEENETVLDGTPDKFGIETVNASNYWEAIGIITAHKAGLDPQSLRRDRVGNIRHAPVVPVNGLAPSLTRF
;
A
#
# COMPACT_ATOMS: atom_id res chain seq x y z
N MET A 1 6.26 7.54 -26.63
CA MET A 1 4.88 7.89 -26.22
C MET A 1 4.71 9.40 -26.32
N GLY A 2 3.60 9.90 -26.88
CA GLY A 2 3.35 11.33 -27.06
C GLY A 2 3.08 12.06 -25.74
N LYS A 3 3.32 13.38 -25.70
CA LYS A 3 3.00 14.23 -24.55
C LYS A 3 1.48 14.27 -24.35
N GLY A 4 0.93 13.39 -23.49
CA GLY A 4 -0.51 13.36 -23.18
C GLY A 4 -1.13 11.97 -22.96
N CYS A 5 -0.38 10.88 -23.15
CA CYS A 5 -0.87 9.53 -22.83
C CYS A 5 -0.37 9.06 -21.46
N ILE A 6 -1.26 8.42 -20.70
CA ILE A 6 -0.92 7.72 -19.46
C ILE A 6 -0.32 6.36 -19.83
N SER A 7 0.87 6.08 -19.30
CA SER A 7 1.55 4.80 -19.41
C SER A 7 1.44 4.01 -18.11
N ALA A 8 1.75 2.71 -18.15
CA ALA A 8 1.72 1.87 -16.96
C ALA A 8 2.66 2.38 -15.84
N SER A 9 3.76 3.05 -16.19
CA SER A 9 4.68 3.65 -15.21
C SER A 9 4.12 4.89 -14.53
N ASP A 10 3.07 5.52 -15.08
CA ASP A 10 2.43 6.69 -14.47
C ASP A 10 1.37 6.30 -13.42
N VAL A 11 1.06 5.01 -13.31
CA VAL A 11 0.06 4.48 -12.36
C VAL A 11 0.76 4.01 -11.09
N ASP A 12 0.42 4.64 -9.98
CA ASP A 12 0.97 4.33 -8.64
C ASP A 12 0.10 3.33 -7.87
N SER A 13 -1.22 3.38 -8.07
CA SER A 13 -2.17 2.51 -7.38
C SER A 13 -3.42 2.27 -8.21
N VAL A 14 -4.09 1.13 -7.99
CA VAL A 14 -5.35 0.75 -8.65
C VAL A 14 -6.33 0.24 -7.58
N ILE A 15 -7.59 0.67 -7.66
CA ILE A 15 -8.67 0.23 -6.77
C ILE A 15 -9.73 -0.47 -7.60
N LEU A 16 -10.18 -1.64 -7.15
CA LEU A 16 -11.20 -2.43 -7.84
C LEU A 16 -12.07 -3.25 -6.87
N PRO A 17 -13.26 -3.69 -7.27
CA PRO A 17 -14.02 -4.74 -6.58
C PRO A 17 -13.18 -6.00 -6.33
N LYS A 18 -13.41 -6.68 -5.21
CA LYS A 18 -12.68 -7.91 -4.84
C LYS A 18 -12.84 -9.04 -5.85
N ASP A 19 -13.95 -9.11 -6.57
CA ASP A 19 -14.26 -10.17 -7.53
C ASP A 19 -14.05 -9.75 -9.01
N ALA A 20 -13.48 -8.56 -9.25
CA ALA A 20 -13.24 -8.02 -10.59
C ALA A 20 -11.75 -7.95 -11.00
N CYS A 21 -10.90 -8.82 -10.44
CA CYS A 21 -9.44 -8.82 -10.68
C CYS A 21 -9.02 -9.44 -12.03
N GLY A 22 -9.96 -9.93 -12.83
CA GLY A 22 -9.67 -10.63 -14.10
C GLY A 22 -9.36 -9.73 -15.29
N GLY A 23 -9.42 -8.41 -15.14
CA GLY A 23 -9.12 -7.47 -16.23
C GLY A 23 -7.64 -7.49 -16.61
N ASP A 24 -7.34 -7.48 -17.92
CA ASP A 24 -5.97 -7.53 -18.45
C ASP A 24 -5.06 -6.44 -17.88
N GLY A 25 -5.60 -5.24 -17.62
CA GLY A 25 -4.85 -4.15 -16.99
C GLY A 25 -4.35 -4.50 -15.59
N VAL A 26 -5.22 -5.06 -14.74
CA VAL A 26 -4.87 -5.47 -13.37
C VAL A 26 -3.87 -6.62 -13.39
N LEU A 27 -4.07 -7.60 -14.27
CA LEU A 27 -3.15 -8.73 -14.44
C LEU A 27 -1.77 -8.27 -14.96
N ALA A 28 -1.74 -7.31 -15.89
CA ALA A 28 -0.50 -6.72 -16.38
C ALA A 28 0.23 -5.96 -15.27
N PHE A 29 -0.48 -5.17 -14.47
CA PHE A 29 0.09 -4.47 -13.32
C PHE A 29 0.63 -5.43 -12.25
N ALA A 30 -0.13 -6.47 -11.90
CA ALA A 30 0.27 -7.45 -10.89
C ALA A 30 1.54 -8.22 -11.26
N ARG A 31 1.77 -8.43 -12.57
CA ARG A 31 2.94 -9.14 -13.13
C ARG A 31 4.13 -8.22 -13.43
N SER A 32 3.98 -6.90 -13.28
CA SER A 32 5.06 -5.93 -13.51
C SER A 32 6.19 -6.11 -12.50
N LYS A 33 7.45 -6.11 -12.98
CA LYS A 33 8.65 -6.25 -12.13
C LYS A 33 9.34 -4.92 -11.80
N ALA A 34 9.17 -3.91 -12.64
CA ALA A 34 9.93 -2.66 -12.54
C ALA A 34 9.17 -1.57 -11.77
N ASN A 35 7.84 -1.49 -11.97
CA ASN A 35 6.97 -0.56 -11.27
C ASN A 35 5.63 -1.26 -11.05
N LYS A 36 5.48 -1.92 -9.89
CA LYS A 36 4.27 -2.64 -9.52
C LYS A 36 3.40 -1.66 -8.71
N PRO A 37 2.25 -1.20 -9.24
CA PRO A 37 1.38 -0.33 -8.47
C PRO A 37 0.77 -1.09 -7.28
N LEU A 38 0.37 -0.34 -6.26
CA LEU A 38 -0.44 -0.91 -5.17
C LEU A 38 -1.82 -1.30 -5.71
N ILE A 39 -2.18 -2.57 -5.60
CA ILE A 39 -3.50 -3.06 -6.00
C ILE A 39 -4.37 -3.20 -4.75
N VAL A 40 -5.44 -2.42 -4.68
CA VAL A 40 -6.40 -2.42 -3.57
C VAL A 40 -7.71 -3.03 -4.02
N THR A 41 -8.17 -4.07 -3.33
CA THR A 41 -9.46 -4.70 -3.57
C THR A 41 -10.47 -4.28 -2.50
N VAL A 42 -11.69 -3.96 -2.92
CA VAL A 42 -12.77 -3.53 -2.01
C VAL A 42 -13.81 -4.64 -1.88
N GLU A 43 -14.11 -5.03 -0.64
CA GLU A 43 -15.05 -6.11 -0.31
C GLU A 43 -16.52 -5.70 -0.44
N GLU A 44 -16.89 -4.51 0.05
CA GLU A 44 -18.29 -4.04 0.07
C GLU A 44 -18.92 -3.95 -1.33
N ASN A 45 -18.13 -3.72 -2.37
CA ASN A 45 -18.62 -3.60 -3.74
C ASN A 45 -18.45 -4.93 -4.49
N GLU A 46 -19.42 -5.82 -4.34
CA GLU A 46 -19.48 -7.10 -5.05
C GLU A 46 -20.01 -6.94 -6.48
N THR A 47 -19.55 -7.79 -7.38
CA THR A 47 -19.99 -7.86 -8.77
C THR A 47 -20.44 -9.28 -9.14
N VAL A 48 -21.07 -9.44 -10.30
CA VAL A 48 -21.42 -10.78 -10.83
C VAL A 48 -20.22 -11.52 -11.42
N LEU A 49 -19.04 -10.88 -11.43
CA LEU A 49 -17.80 -11.52 -11.83
C LEU A 49 -17.34 -12.47 -10.72
N ASP A 50 -16.33 -13.27 -11.02
CA ASP A 50 -15.80 -14.27 -10.08
C ASP A 50 -14.27 -14.34 -10.16
N GLY A 51 -13.65 -13.20 -10.49
CA GLY A 51 -12.22 -13.03 -10.64
C GLY A 51 -11.61 -12.49 -9.35
N THR A 52 -11.36 -13.34 -8.38
CA THR A 52 -10.71 -12.94 -7.11
C THR A 52 -9.18 -12.91 -7.22
N PRO A 53 -8.47 -12.17 -6.35
CA PRO A 53 -7.01 -12.16 -6.30
C PRO A 53 -6.42 -13.55 -6.18
N ASP A 54 -7.02 -14.38 -5.33
CA ASP A 54 -6.57 -15.74 -5.02
C ASP A 54 -6.57 -16.63 -6.26
N LYS A 55 -7.59 -16.51 -7.12
CA LYS A 55 -7.68 -17.29 -8.36
C LYS A 55 -6.58 -16.97 -9.36
N PHE A 56 -6.11 -15.73 -9.34
CA PHE A 56 -5.04 -15.28 -10.24
C PHE A 56 -3.66 -15.30 -9.58
N GLY A 57 -3.57 -15.61 -8.28
CA GLY A 57 -2.33 -15.59 -7.52
C GLY A 57 -1.68 -14.20 -7.48
N ILE A 58 -2.50 -13.14 -7.45
CA ILE A 58 -2.01 -11.75 -7.41
C ILE A 58 -2.05 -11.21 -5.98
N GLU A 59 -1.04 -10.43 -5.64
CA GLU A 59 -0.95 -9.76 -4.33
C GLU A 59 -1.78 -8.47 -4.35
N THR A 60 -2.70 -8.35 -3.40
CA THR A 60 -3.53 -7.16 -3.22
C THR A 60 -3.63 -6.77 -1.74
N VAL A 61 -3.95 -5.52 -1.47
CA VAL A 61 -4.37 -5.05 -0.15
C VAL A 61 -5.89 -5.01 -0.12
N ASN A 62 -6.46 -5.70 0.85
CA ASN A 62 -7.90 -5.79 1.01
C ASN A 62 -8.43 -4.63 1.89
N ALA A 63 -9.47 -3.97 1.41
CA ALA A 63 -10.23 -2.93 2.09
C ALA A 63 -11.69 -3.40 2.23
N SER A 64 -12.26 -3.26 3.43
CA SER A 64 -13.66 -3.58 3.68
C SER A 64 -14.59 -2.69 2.88
N ASN A 65 -14.27 -1.41 2.71
CA ASN A 65 -15.06 -0.45 1.93
C ASN A 65 -14.18 0.65 1.33
N TYR A 66 -14.77 1.56 0.55
CA TYR A 66 -14.03 2.64 -0.09
C TYR A 66 -13.43 3.67 0.88
N TRP A 67 -13.99 3.81 2.09
CA TRP A 67 -13.42 4.67 3.13
C TRP A 67 -12.11 4.12 3.69
N GLU A 68 -12.00 2.80 3.83
CA GLU A 68 -10.71 2.18 4.15
C GLU A 68 -9.74 2.28 2.96
N ALA A 69 -10.24 2.09 1.74
CA ALA A 69 -9.41 2.19 0.54
C ALA A 69 -8.73 3.56 0.42
N ILE A 70 -9.44 4.67 0.65
CA ILE A 70 -8.82 6.01 0.62
C ILE A 70 -7.75 6.18 1.72
N GLY A 71 -7.96 5.59 2.90
CA GLY A 71 -6.94 5.56 3.96
C GLY A 71 -5.68 4.81 3.54
N ILE A 72 -5.84 3.64 2.90
CA ILE A 72 -4.74 2.85 2.34
C ILE A 72 -3.95 3.65 1.30
N ILE A 73 -4.63 4.32 0.36
CA ILE A 73 -3.98 5.16 -0.65
C ILE A 73 -3.23 6.34 -0.02
N THR A 74 -3.83 6.98 0.98
CA THR A 74 -3.20 8.11 1.70
C THR A 74 -1.91 7.66 2.39
N ALA A 75 -1.94 6.49 3.06
CA ALA A 75 -0.76 5.90 3.69
C ALA A 75 0.33 5.57 2.66
N HIS A 76 -0.05 4.92 1.55
CA HIS A 76 0.86 4.57 0.47
C HIS A 76 1.56 5.80 -0.11
N LYS A 77 0.80 6.85 -0.45
CA LYS A 77 1.36 8.12 -0.95
C LYS A 77 2.26 8.83 0.05
N ALA A 78 2.05 8.62 1.35
CA ALA A 78 2.90 9.16 2.42
C ALA A 78 4.16 8.29 2.68
N GLY A 79 4.34 7.18 1.96
CA GLY A 79 5.42 6.22 2.19
C GLY A 79 5.25 5.40 3.47
N LEU A 80 4.04 5.33 4.00
CA LEU A 80 3.70 4.53 5.18
C LEU A 80 3.15 3.17 4.74
N ASP A 81 3.55 2.11 5.45
CA ASP A 81 2.91 0.79 5.32
C ASP A 81 1.47 0.87 5.85
N PRO A 82 0.43 0.64 5.01
CA PRO A 82 -0.97 0.70 5.45
C PRO A 82 -1.30 -0.27 6.59
N GLN A 83 -0.59 -1.40 6.70
CA GLN A 83 -0.84 -2.37 7.77
C GLN A 83 -0.39 -1.87 9.14
N SER A 84 0.60 -0.98 9.19
CA SER A 84 1.11 -0.38 10.43
C SER A 84 0.12 0.59 11.08
N LEU A 85 -0.86 1.10 10.32
CA LEU A 85 -1.91 1.99 10.81
C LEU A 85 -3.12 1.27 11.41
N ARG A 86 -3.15 -0.08 11.34
CA ARG A 86 -4.21 -0.85 11.98
C ARG A 86 -4.08 -0.76 13.50
N ARG A 87 -5.23 -0.72 14.18
CA ARG A 87 -5.31 -0.53 15.64
C ARG A 87 -4.47 -1.55 16.43
N ASP A 88 -4.50 -2.80 16.00
CA ASP A 88 -3.74 -3.92 16.57
C ASP A 88 -2.25 -3.90 16.20
N ARG A 89 -1.85 -3.04 15.25
CA ARG A 89 -0.48 -2.92 14.75
C ARG A 89 0.22 -1.61 15.10
N VAL A 90 -0.45 -0.68 15.79
CA VAL A 90 0.16 0.57 16.28
C VAL A 90 1.39 0.32 17.14
N GLY A 91 1.44 -0.79 17.89
CA GLY A 91 2.63 -1.19 18.67
C GLY A 91 3.88 -1.50 17.83
N ASN A 92 3.72 -1.71 16.51
CA ASN A 92 4.83 -1.94 15.58
C ASN A 92 5.45 -0.62 15.09
N ILE A 93 4.81 0.52 15.35
CA ILE A 93 5.36 1.84 15.06
C ILE A 93 6.46 2.10 16.09
N ARG A 94 7.70 1.74 15.74
CA ARG A 94 8.86 2.00 16.58
C ARG A 94 9.03 3.51 16.70
N HIS A 95 8.85 4.04 17.91
CA HIS A 95 9.34 5.39 18.21
C HIS A 95 10.83 5.41 17.91
N ALA A 96 11.27 6.26 16.97
CA ALA A 96 12.65 6.67 16.96
C ALA A 96 12.95 7.24 18.36
N PRO A 97 14.00 6.78 19.05
CA PRO A 97 14.35 7.35 20.34
C PRO A 97 14.47 8.86 20.14
N VAL A 98 13.71 9.63 20.91
CA VAL A 98 13.81 11.09 20.93
C VAL A 98 15.25 11.38 21.29
N VAL A 99 16.06 11.78 20.31
CA VAL A 99 17.40 12.28 20.56
C VAL A 99 17.19 13.60 21.30
N PRO A 100 17.61 13.73 22.57
CA PRO A 100 17.53 15.00 23.25
C PRO A 100 18.41 15.99 22.48
N VAL A 101 17.83 17.08 21.99
CA VAL A 101 18.53 18.20 21.31
C VAL A 101 19.40 19.01 22.28
N ASN A 102 19.76 18.46 23.44
CA ASN A 102 20.63 19.13 24.39
C ASN A 102 21.93 18.33 24.50
N GLY A 103 22.94 18.82 23.79
CA GLY A 103 24.30 18.35 23.89
C GLY A 103 24.83 18.50 25.31
N LEU A 104 25.10 17.38 25.96
CA LEU A 104 26.24 17.21 26.86
C LEU A 104 26.39 15.70 27.10
N ALA A 105 27.42 15.10 26.51
CA ALA A 105 27.89 13.79 26.95
C ALA A 105 28.83 14.03 28.14
N PRO A 106 28.53 13.57 29.37
CA PRO A 106 29.57 13.48 30.37
C PRO A 106 30.48 12.32 29.98
N SER A 107 31.76 12.63 29.79
CA SER A 107 32.82 11.65 29.63
C SER A 107 32.82 10.71 30.82
N LEU A 108 32.50 9.44 30.61
CA LEU A 108 32.79 8.38 31.57
C LEU A 108 34.28 8.07 31.50
N THR A 109 35.07 8.78 32.30
CA THR A 109 36.46 8.43 32.59
C THR A 109 36.45 7.22 33.51
N ARG A 110 37.21 6.21 33.10
CA ARG A 110 37.50 4.96 33.78
C ARG A 110 38.51 5.19 34.91
N PHE A 111 38.37 4.39 35.98
CA PHE A 111 39.15 4.28 37.23
C PHE A 111 38.67 5.14 38.41
#